data_AF-X1EWZ5-F1
#
_entry.id   AF-X1EWZ5-F1
#
_cell.length_a   1.000
_cell.length_b   1.000
_cell.length_c   1.000
_cell.angle_alpha   90.00
_cell.angle_beta   90.00
_cell.angle_gamma   90.00
#
_symmetry.space_group_name_H-M   'P 1'
#
loop_
_entity.id
_entity.type
_entity.pdbx_description
1 polymer ?
#
loop_
_entity_poly.entity_id
_entity_poly.type
_entity_poly.pdbx_seq_one_letter_code
_entity_poly.pdbx_strand_id
1 'polypeptide(L)'
;DSIFTAQYVMADTELTAFLSQRKSQTEAAELVTAYTSFLLANGGAEVRTSMDIPGAKLVEIMDTFELVFSKGVMLAGVHGAENRKTAEELAFMLKQNLAGAGQ
;
A
#
# COMPACT_ATOMS: atom_id res chain seq x y z
N ASP A 1 -1.81 -7.31 -17.06
CA ASP A 1 -1.08 -6.75 -15.92
C ASP A 1 -1.54 -5.32 -15.79
N SER A 2 -2.51 -5.08 -14.91
CA SER A 2 -3.22 -3.80 -14.83
C SER A 2 -3.23 -3.35 -13.39
N ILE A 3 -2.94 -2.07 -13.18
CA ILE A 3 -3.05 -1.41 -11.88
C ILE A 3 -4.32 -0.57 -11.94
N PHE A 4 -5.24 -0.84 -11.02
CA PHE A 4 -6.40 0.01 -10.79
C PHE A 4 -6.01 1.04 -9.73
N THR A 5 -6.34 2.29 -9.99
CA THR A 5 -6.08 3.39 -9.07
C THR A 5 -7.37 4.16 -8.81
N ALA A 6 -7.46 4.74 -7.62
CA ALA A 6 -8.51 5.67 -7.25
C ALA A 6 -7.91 6.76 -6.36
N GLN A 7 -8.12 8.00 -6.75
CA GLN A 7 -7.71 9.16 -5.97
C GLN A 7 -8.74 9.44 -4.88
N TYR A 8 -8.26 9.78 -3.69
CA TYR A 8 -9.06 10.16 -2.54
C TYR A 8 -8.58 11.51 -2.01
N VAL A 9 -9.50 12.22 -1.37
CA VAL A 9 -9.19 13.34 -0.49
C VAL A 9 -9.60 12.93 0.92
N MET A 10 -8.64 12.86 1.84
CA MET A 10 -8.88 12.53 3.25
C MET A 10 -8.19 13.54 4.14
N ALA A 11 -8.94 14.14 5.08
CA ALA A 11 -8.45 15.21 5.95
C ALA A 11 -7.70 16.32 5.16
N ASP A 12 -8.29 16.75 4.04
CA ASP A 12 -7.76 17.76 3.11
C ASP A 12 -6.42 17.40 2.41
N THR A 13 -5.99 16.13 2.49
CA THR A 13 -4.81 15.61 1.76
C THR A 13 -5.22 14.73 0.60
N GLU A 14 -4.53 14.85 -0.54
CA GLU A 14 -4.70 13.95 -1.68
C GLU A 14 -3.84 12.70 -1.50
N LEU A 15 -4.40 11.55 -1.84
CA LEU A 15 -3.70 10.27 -1.80
C LEU A 15 -4.34 9.29 -2.78
N THR A 16 -3.56 8.35 -3.29
CA THR A 16 -4.05 7.39 -4.29
C THR A 16 -4.05 5.99 -3.72
N ALA A 17 -5.21 5.35 -3.69
CA ALA A 17 -5.27 3.90 -3.52
C ALA A 17 -4.88 3.23 -4.84
N PHE A 18 -4.10 2.15 -4.75
CA PHE A 18 -3.85 1.29 -5.89
C PHE A 18 -4.07 -0.18 -5.54
N LEU A 19 -4.45 -0.95 -6.55
CA LEU A 19 -4.64 -2.39 -6.45
C LEU A 19 -4.33 -3.06 -7.77
N SER A 20 -3.75 -4.25 -7.70
CA SER A 20 -3.42 -5.01 -8.88
C SER A 20 -3.35 -6.50 -8.58
N GLN A 21 -4.00 -7.27 -9.43
CA GLN A 21 -4.03 -8.72 -9.32
C GLN A 21 -2.77 -9.32 -9.94
N ARG A 22 -2.14 -10.21 -9.19
CA ARG A 22 -0.95 -10.97 -9.57
C ARG A 22 -1.31 -12.39 -9.97
N LYS A 23 -0.41 -13.06 -10.66
CA LYS A 23 -0.62 -14.45 -11.12
C LYS A 23 -0.63 -15.41 -9.94
N SER A 24 0.07 -15.08 -8.86
CA SER A 24 0.15 -15.90 -7.66
C SER A 24 0.33 -15.06 -6.39
N GLN A 25 0.11 -15.69 -5.24
CA GLN A 25 0.36 -15.07 -3.93
C GLN A 25 1.84 -14.77 -3.72
N THR A 26 2.72 -15.66 -4.21
CA THR A 26 4.18 -15.47 -4.16
C THR A 26 4.59 -14.22 -4.93
N GLU A 27 4.10 -14.06 -6.16
CA GLU A 27 4.41 -12.87 -6.97
C GLU A 27 3.90 -11.57 -6.31
N ALA A 28 2.74 -11.61 -5.64
CA ALA A 28 2.25 -10.46 -4.89
C ALA A 28 3.16 -10.09 -3.71
N ALA A 29 3.64 -11.07 -2.93
CA ALA A 29 4.55 -10.84 -1.83
C ALA A 29 5.96 -10.40 -2.29
N GLU A 30 6.45 -10.96 -3.40
CA GLU A 30 7.71 -10.54 -4.04
C GLU A 30 7.63 -9.10 -4.50
N LEU A 31 6.50 -8.67 -5.08
CA LEU A 31 6.30 -7.29 -5.51
C LEU A 31 6.21 -6.31 -4.33
N VAL A 32 5.60 -6.68 -3.21
CA VAL A 32 5.66 -5.86 -1.97
C VAL A 32 7.13 -5.61 -1.59
N THR A 33 7.93 -6.68 -1.60
CA THR A 33 9.34 -6.61 -1.22
C THR A 33 10.14 -5.78 -2.23
N ALA A 34 10.02 -6.06 -3.52
CA ALA A 34 10.72 -5.36 -4.58
C ALA A 34 10.38 -3.86 -4.62
N TYR A 35 9.10 -3.52 -4.46
CA TYR A 35 8.66 -2.12 -4.42
C TYR A 35 9.19 -1.40 -3.18
N THR A 36 9.11 -2.04 -2.00
CA THR A 36 9.69 -1.48 -0.76
C THR A 36 11.20 -1.25 -0.93
N SER A 37 11.95 -2.23 -1.44
CA SER A 37 13.39 -2.09 -1.68
C SER A 37 13.70 -0.97 -2.68
N PHE A 38 12.89 -0.80 -3.72
CA PHE A 38 13.02 0.31 -4.65
C PHE A 38 12.86 1.66 -3.94
N LEU A 39 11.84 1.83 -3.09
CA LEU A 39 11.65 3.07 -2.33
C LEU A 39 12.84 3.36 -1.41
N LEU A 40 13.31 2.36 -0.66
CA LEU A 40 14.47 2.50 0.23
C LEU A 40 15.75 2.87 -0.54
N ALA A 41 15.98 2.24 -1.70
CA ALA A 41 17.12 2.54 -2.54
C ALA A 41 17.11 3.98 -3.12
N ASN A 42 15.94 4.60 -3.20
CA ASN A 42 15.74 5.96 -3.69
C ASN A 42 15.56 7.00 -2.56
N GLY A 43 16.02 6.67 -1.34
CA GLY A 43 16.04 7.60 -0.20
C GLY A 43 14.81 7.51 0.72
N GLY A 44 13.96 6.51 0.53
CA GLY A 44 12.88 6.22 1.46
C GLY A 44 13.40 5.63 2.78
N ALA A 45 12.63 5.82 3.86
CA ALA A 45 12.88 5.25 5.17
C ALA A 45 11.68 4.37 5.59
N GLU A 46 11.93 3.10 5.89
CA GLU A 46 10.87 2.23 6.42
C GLU A 46 10.51 2.69 7.84
N VAL A 47 9.23 2.99 8.05
CA VAL A 47 8.68 3.37 9.35
C VAL A 47 7.68 2.30 9.80
N ARG A 48 7.52 2.14 11.12
CA ARG A 48 6.58 1.14 11.65
C ARG A 48 5.16 1.59 11.36
N THR A 49 4.34 0.75 10.75
CA THR A 49 2.88 0.94 10.70
C THR A 49 2.26 0.73 12.09
N SER A 50 1.23 1.51 12.42
CA SER A 50 0.43 1.34 13.63
C SER A 50 -0.76 0.39 13.43
N MET A 51 -1.08 0.08 12.17
CA MET A 51 -2.24 -0.74 11.78
C MET A 51 -1.89 -2.21 11.67
N ASP A 52 -2.81 -3.07 12.11
CA ASP A 52 -2.72 -4.52 11.93
C ASP A 52 -3.03 -4.93 10.48
N ILE A 53 -2.03 -4.79 9.61
CA ILE A 53 -2.06 -5.25 8.22
C ILE A 53 -0.88 -6.22 8.03
N PRO A 54 -1.13 -7.54 8.00
CA PRO A 54 -0.08 -8.54 7.87
C PRO A 54 0.80 -8.31 6.63
N GLY A 55 2.12 -8.26 6.84
CA GLY A 55 3.08 -8.07 5.76
C GLY A 55 3.10 -6.67 5.13
N ALA A 56 2.40 -5.69 5.71
CA ALA A 56 2.45 -4.32 5.23
C ALA A 56 3.81 -3.67 5.46
N LYS A 57 4.23 -2.89 4.48
CA LYS A 57 5.41 -2.04 4.50
C LYS A 57 4.97 -0.60 4.35
N LEU A 58 5.46 0.25 5.25
CA LEU A 58 5.20 1.69 5.24
C LEU A 58 6.55 2.39 5.10
N VAL A 59 6.68 3.23 4.09
CA VAL A 59 7.91 3.94 3.75
C VAL A 59 7.61 5.43 3.65
N GLU A 60 8.39 6.23 4.36
CA GLU A 60 8.40 7.68 4.21
C GLU A 60 9.41 8.05 3.12
N ILE A 61 9.00 8.82 2.12
CA ILE A 61 9.84 9.27 1.01
C ILE A 61 9.33 10.60 0.45
N MET A 62 10.25 11.56 0.25
CA MET A 62 9.92 12.91 -0.26
C MET A 62 8.74 13.57 0.46
N ASP A 63 8.75 13.54 1.80
CA ASP A 63 7.71 14.10 2.67
C ASP A 63 6.30 13.47 2.52
N THR A 64 6.22 12.31 1.86
CA THR A 64 5.00 11.52 1.70
C THR A 64 5.18 10.10 2.23
N PHE A 65 4.06 9.39 2.38
CA PHE A 65 4.00 8.03 2.88
C PHE A 65 3.46 7.08 1.83
N GLU A 66 4.24 6.04 1.54
CA GLU A 66 3.89 4.91 0.71
C GLU A 66 3.58 3.72 1.61
N LEU A 67 2.38 3.13 1.48
CA LEU A 67 2.03 1.91 2.21
C LEU A 67 1.68 0.82 1.20
N VAL A 68 2.38 -0.31 1.24
CA VAL A 68 2.16 -1.44 0.34
C VAL A 68 2.00 -2.74 1.13
N PHE A 69 1.06 -3.58 0.70
CA PHE A 69 0.84 -4.91 1.28
C PHE A 69 0.32 -5.87 0.21
N SER A 70 0.29 -7.16 0.55
CA SER A 70 -0.35 -8.18 -0.29
C SER A 70 -1.39 -8.95 0.50
N LYS A 71 -2.40 -9.45 -0.21
CA LYS A 71 -3.44 -10.32 0.36
C LYS A 71 -3.90 -11.31 -0.70
N GLY A 72 -3.57 -12.58 -0.51
CA GLY A 72 -3.77 -13.59 -1.55
C GLY A 72 -3.01 -13.18 -2.82
N VAL A 73 -3.70 -13.16 -3.96
CA VAL A 73 -3.11 -12.74 -5.25
C VAL A 73 -3.12 -11.22 -5.47
N MET A 74 -3.64 -10.44 -4.53
CA MET A 74 -3.76 -8.99 -4.69
C MET A 74 -2.55 -8.28 -4.09
N LEU A 75 -1.94 -7.40 -4.87
CA LEU A 75 -1.07 -6.33 -4.39
C LEU A 75 -1.93 -5.07 -4.20
N ALA A 76 -1.82 -4.42 -3.05
CA ALA A 76 -2.58 -3.20 -2.77
C ALA A 76 -1.78 -2.23 -1.92
N GLY A 77 -2.16 -0.96 -1.97
CA GLY A 77 -1.47 0.06 -1.22
C GLY A 77 -2.01 1.46 -1.41
N VAL A 78 -1.29 2.39 -0.80
CA VAL A 78 -1.51 3.83 -0.85
C VAL A 78 -0.23 4.49 -1.34
N HIS A 79 -0.41 5.41 -2.28
CA HIS A 79 0.64 6.21 -2.88
C HIS A 79 0.45 7.69 -2.53
N GLY A 80 1.56 8.36 -2.17
CA GLY A 80 1.66 9.81 -2.07
C GLY A 80 0.88 10.45 -0.94
N ALA A 81 0.65 9.77 0.18
CA ALA A 81 -0.08 10.37 1.30
C ALA A 81 0.83 11.35 2.07
N GLU A 82 0.44 12.62 2.18
CA GLU A 82 1.18 13.63 2.97
C GLU A 82 1.15 13.37 4.48
N ASN A 83 0.23 12.51 4.94
CA ASN A 83 0.08 12.15 6.33
C ASN A 83 0.10 10.63 6.50
N ARG A 84 0.98 10.16 7.38
CA ARG A 84 1.06 8.74 7.76
C ARG A 84 -0.30 8.15 8.17
N LYS A 85 -1.10 8.91 8.92
CA LYS A 85 -2.39 8.45 9.43
C LYS A 85 -3.37 8.18 8.29
N THR A 86 -3.45 9.04 7.28
CA THR A 86 -4.35 8.85 6.14
C THR A 86 -3.89 7.69 5.25
N ALA A 87 -2.56 7.49 5.13
CA ALA A 87 -1.99 6.30 4.48
C ALA A 87 -2.42 4.99 5.16
N GLU A 88 -2.26 4.94 6.49
CA GLU A 88 -2.63 3.81 7.33
C GLU A 88 -4.14 3.53 7.30
N GLU A 89 -4.98 4.56 7.40
CA GLU A 89 -6.45 4.45 7.36
C GLU A 89 -6.95 3.92 6.01
N LEU A 90 -6.48 4.49 4.89
CA LEU A 90 -6.89 4.04 3.56
C LEU A 90 -6.39 2.62 3.27
N ALA A 91 -5.17 2.28 3.64
CA ALA A 91 -4.67 0.91 3.51
C ALA A 91 -5.49 -0.10 4.32
N PHE A 92 -5.92 0.28 5.52
CA PHE A 92 -6.76 -0.58 6.34
C PHE A 92 -8.16 -0.75 5.75
N MET A 93 -8.74 0.31 5.16
CA MET A 93 -9.98 0.18 4.38
C MET A 93 -9.81 -0.74 3.17
N LEU A 94 -8.68 -0.68 2.45
CA LEU A 94 -8.38 -1.61 1.37
C LEU A 94 -8.31 -3.06 1.86
N LYS A 95 -7.60 -3.32 2.97
CA LYS A 95 -7.49 -4.67 3.58
C LYS A 95 -8.87 -5.26 3.89
N GLN A 96 -9.78 -4.45 4.45
CA GLN A 96 -11.14 -4.86 4.81
C GLN A 96 -11.98 -5.18 3.57
N ASN A 97 -11.94 -4.34 2.55
CA ASN A 97 -12.70 -4.57 1.31
C ASN A 97 -12.18 -5.77 0.52
N LEU A 98 -10.87 -6.00 0.52
CA LEU A 98 -10.27 -7.21 -0.05
C LEU A 98 -10.57 -8.48 0.76
N ALA A 99 -11.11 -8.38 1.98
CA ALA A 99 -11.63 -9.54 2.73
C ALA A 99 -12.98 -10.02 2.19
N GLY A 100 -13.80 -9.09 1.68
CA GLY A 100 -15.11 -9.41 1.12
C GLY A 100 -15.07 -9.92 -0.31
N ALA A 101 -14.05 -9.57 -1.10
CA ALA A 101 -13.95 -9.90 -2.52
C ALA A 101 -13.45 -11.33 -2.84
N GLY A 102 -13.24 -12.16 -1.83
CA GLY A 102 -12.70 -13.52 -1.96
C GLY A 102 -13.63 -14.64 -1.48
N GLN A 103 -14.94 -14.36 -1.33
CA GLN A 103 -15.97 -15.36 -1.05
C GLN A 103 -16.82 -15.62 -2.28
#